data_AF-A0A2E9VEC0-F1
#
_entry.id   AF-A0A2E9VEC0-F1
#
_cell.length_a   1.000
_cell.length_b   1.000
_cell.length_c   1.000
_cell.angle_alpha   90.00
_cell.angle_beta   90.00
_cell.angle_gamma   90.00
#
_symmetry.space_group_name_H-M   'P 1'
#
loop_
_entity.id
_entity.type
_entity.pdbx_description
1 polymer ?
#
loop_
_entity_poly.entity_id
_entity_poly.type
_entity_poly.pdbx_seq_one_letter_code
_entity_poly.pdbx_strand_id
1 'polypeptide(L)' 'IPGRSINSARALKIQEVTKAAFMHRRKMIGKSLKRLLSIEELQNLGIDPKARPENISVEDYSTIAETLI' A
#
# COMPACT_ATOMS: atom_id res chain seq x y z
N ILE A 1 -16.29 1.33 17.14
CA ILE A 1 -15.32 0.36 17.70
C ILE A 1 -14.34 1.17 18.54
N PRO A 2 -14.27 0.95 19.87
CA PRO A 2 -13.34 1.69 20.72
C PRO A 2 -11.90 1.50 20.23
N GLY A 3 -11.10 2.57 20.23
CA GLY A 3 -9.69 2.57 19.80
C GLY A 3 -9.40 2.79 18.31
N ARG A 4 -10.42 2.81 17.43
CA ARG A 4 -10.23 3.09 16.01
C ARG A 4 -10.21 4.61 15.75
N SER A 5 -9.02 5.17 15.53
CA SER A 5 -8.84 6.58 15.13
C SER A 5 -8.43 6.69 13.66
N ILE A 6 -9.16 7.51 12.89
CA ILE A 6 -8.84 7.83 11.50
C ILE A 6 -7.53 8.61 11.35
N ASN A 7 -7.09 9.25 12.44
CA ASN A 7 -5.85 10.04 12.50
C ASN A 7 -4.70 9.26 13.17
N SER A 8 -4.84 7.95 13.38
CA SER A 8 -3.71 7.12 13.83
C SER A 8 -2.63 7.05 12.76
N ALA A 9 -1.36 6.89 13.15
CA ALA A 9 -0.25 6.79 12.21
C ALA A 9 -0.50 5.74 11.11
N ARG A 10 -1.00 4.56 11.50
CA ARG A 10 -1.37 3.49 10.55
C ARG A 10 -2.49 3.89 9.60
N ALA A 11 -3.55 4.55 10.10
CA ALA A 11 -4.65 4.99 9.25
C ALA A 11 -4.21 6.05 8.23
N LEU A 12 -3.39 7.01 8.65
CA LEU A 12 -2.81 8.03 7.76
C LEU A 12 -1.92 7.38 6.70
N LYS A 13 -1.13 6.36 7.09
CA LYS A 13 -0.24 5.68 6.16
C LYS A 13 -0.98 4.83 5.13
N ILE A 14 -2.02 4.11 5.56
CA ILE A 14 -2.92 3.39 4.65
C ILE A 14 -3.57 4.37 3.65
N GLN A 15 -4.03 5.53 4.11
CA GLN A 15 -4.61 6.56 3.23
C GLN A 15 -3.60 7.06 2.19
N GLU A 16 -2.35 7.29 2.58
CA GLU A 16 -1.27 7.70 1.67
C GLU A 16 -0.99 6.63 0.60
N VAL A 17 -0.79 5.38 1.03
CA VAL A 17 -0.46 4.25 0.15
C VAL A 17 -1.61 3.97 -0.82
N THR A 18 -2.85 3.88 -0.31
CA THR A 18 -4.03 3.63 -1.15
C THR A 18 -4.26 4.79 -2.13
N LYS A 19 -4.09 6.05 -1.70
CA LYS A 19 -4.15 7.19 -2.61
C LYS A 19 -3.11 7.09 -3.72
N ALA A 20 -1.86 6.80 -3.40
CA ALA A 20 -0.79 6.65 -4.39
C ALA A 20 -1.05 5.49 -5.38
N ALA A 21 -1.54 4.35 -4.88
CA ALA A 21 -1.89 3.20 -5.68
C ALA A 21 -3.05 3.50 -6.65
N PHE A 22 -4.18 4.00 -6.13
CA PHE A 22 -5.40 4.22 -6.91
C PHE A 22 -5.36 5.47 -7.80
N MET A 23 -4.51 6.46 -7.52
CA MET A 23 -4.20 7.54 -8.47
C MET A 23 -3.68 6.98 -9.81
N HIS A 24 -3.01 5.83 -9.77
CA HIS A 24 -2.51 5.12 -10.94
C HIS A 24 -3.15 3.73 -11.09
N ARG A 25 -4.48 3.61 -10.88
CA ARG A 25 -5.22 2.32 -10.84
C ARG A 25 -4.92 1.32 -11.97
N ARG A 26 -4.63 1.80 -13.19
CA ARG A 26 -4.35 0.93 -14.37
C ARG A 26 -2.86 0.56 -14.53
N LYS A 27 -1.98 1.08 -13.67
CA LYS A 27 -0.55 0.76 -13.66
C LYS A 27 -0.28 -0.33 -12.64
N MET A 28 0.84 -1.03 -12.84
CA MET A 28 1.36 -2.03 -11.92
C MET A 28 1.72 -1.36 -10.58
N ILE A 29 1.49 -2.03 -9.46
CA ILE A 29 1.69 -1.48 -8.11
C ILE A 29 3.13 -1.02 -7.90
N GLY A 30 4.12 -1.75 -8.43
CA GLY A 30 5.53 -1.36 -8.34
C GLY A 30 5.85 -0.06 -9.09
N LYS A 31 5.02 0.35 -10.06
CA LYS A 31 5.12 1.67 -10.70
C LYS A 31 4.35 2.75 -9.95
N SER A 32 3.20 2.39 -9.37
CA SER A 32 2.36 3.31 -8.61
C SER A 32 3.01 3.71 -7.27
N LEU A 33 3.62 2.74 -6.58
CA LEU A 33 4.25 2.90 -5.27
C LEU A 33 5.75 3.16 -5.34
N LYS A 34 6.35 3.35 -6.52
CA LYS A 34 7.82 3.51 -6.69
C LYS A 34 8.48 4.63 -5.86
N ARG A 35 7.68 5.58 -5.36
CA ARG A 35 8.13 6.69 -4.49
C ARG A 35 8.08 6.34 -3.01
N LEU A 36 7.35 5.28 -2.66
CA LEU A 36 7.12 4.81 -1.30
C LEU A 36 7.90 3.53 -1.01
N LEU A 37 7.90 2.57 -1.95
CA LEU A 37 8.65 1.32 -1.87
C LEU A 37 9.35 0.98 -3.19
N SER A 38 10.47 0.29 -3.05
CA SER A 38 11.15 -0.41 -4.14
C SER A 38 10.39 -1.68 -4.56
N ILE A 39 10.74 -2.20 -5.72
CA ILE A 39 10.18 -3.46 -6.22
C ILE A 39 10.62 -4.65 -5.34
N GLU A 40 11.87 -4.62 -4.86
CA GLU A 40 12.42 -5.67 -4.01
C GLU A 40 11.69 -5.74 -2.66
N GLU A 41 11.37 -4.59 -2.05
CA GLU A 41 10.58 -4.56 -0.82
C GLU A 41 9.18 -5.13 -1.03
N LEU A 42 8.50 -4.79 -2.13
CA LEU A 42 7.19 -5.38 -2.45
C LEU A 42 7.28 -6.91 -2.60
N GLN A 43 8.32 -7.41 -3.27
CA GLN A 43 8.55 -8.84 -3.42
C GLN A 43 8.86 -9.53 -2.08
N ASN A 44 9.64 -8.88 -1.20
CA ASN A 44 9.93 -9.38 0.14
C ASN A 44 8.67 -9.46 1.03
N LEU A 45 7.70 -8.57 0.79
CA LEU A 45 6.37 -8.62 1.41
C LEU A 45 5.45 -9.68 0.78
N GLY A 46 5.89 -10.39 -0.26
CA GLY A 46 5.09 -11.38 -0.98
C GLY A 46 4.09 -10.78 -1.99
N ILE A 47 4.22 -9.49 -2.30
CA ILE A 47 3.30 -8.76 -3.17
C ILE A 47 3.86 -8.75 -4.59
N ASP A 48 3.05 -9.18 -5.57
CA ASP A 48 3.45 -9.13 -6.97
C ASP A 48 3.55 -7.66 -7.44
N PRO A 49 4.75 -7.15 -7.77
CA PRO A 49 4.92 -5.78 -8.25
C PRO A 49 4.23 -5.53 -9.58
N LYS A 50 3.82 -6.59 -10.31
CA LYS A 50 3.07 -6.53 -11.56
C LYS A 50 1.55 -6.50 -11.36
N ALA A 51 1.05 -6.78 -10.15
CA ALA A 51 -0.36 -6.68 -9.83
C ALA A 51 -0.85 -5.24 -9.99
N ARG A 52 -2.13 -5.08 -10.33
CA ARG A 52 -2.79 -3.77 -10.31
C ARG A 52 -3.28 -3.48 -8.88
N PRO A 53 -3.42 -2.20 -8.51
CA PRO A 53 -3.98 -1.78 -7.22
C PRO A 53 -5.29 -2.48 -6.83
N GLU A 54 -6.17 -2.76 -7.80
CA GLU A 54 -7.45 -3.45 -7.62
C GLU A 54 -7.33 -4.96 -7.35
N ASN A 55 -6.17 -5.56 -7.65
CA ASN A 55 -5.91 -6.99 -7.46
C ASN A 55 -5.12 -7.28 -6.17
N ILE A 56 -4.86 -6.27 -5.36
CA ILE A 56 -4.11 -6.39 -4.10
C ILE A 56 -5.11 -6.43 -2.94
N SER A 57 -4.86 -7.33 -1.99
CA SER A 57 -5.75 -7.52 -0.84
C SER A 57 -5.68 -6.34 0.14
N VAL A 58 -6.71 -6.21 0.98
CA VAL A 58 -6.72 -5.16 2.01
C VAL A 58 -5.66 -5.44 3.06
N GLU A 59 -5.41 -6.72 3.35
CA GLU A 59 -4.33 -7.16 4.23
C GLU A 59 -2.97 -6.70 3.71
N ASP A 60 -2.69 -6.89 2.42
CA ASP A 60 -1.42 -6.47 1.80
C ASP A 60 -1.21 -4.95 1.89
N TYR A 61 -2.26 -4.16 1.65
CA TYR A 61 -2.18 -2.70 1.84
C TYR A 61 -1.91 -2.31 3.29
N SER A 62 -2.47 -3.08 4.24
CA SER A 62 -2.19 -2.87 5.65
C SER A 62 -0.74 -3.19 5.99
N THR A 63 -0.20 -4.30 5.47
CA THR A 63 1.20 -4.68 5.66
C THR A 63 2.15 -3.65 5.06
N ILE A 64 1.89 -3.20 3.83
CA ILE A 64 2.65 -2.12 3.19
C ILE A 64 2.66 -0.86 4.08
N ALA A 65 1.50 -0.46 4.59
CA ALA A 65 1.40 0.72 5.43
C ALA A 65 2.16 0.55 6.75
N GLU A 66 2.12 -0.63 7.36
CA GLU A 66 2.87 -0.95 8.59
C GLU A 66 4.39 -0.93 8.36
N THR A 67 4.88 -1.37 7.20
CA THR A 67 6.32 -1.30 6.85
C THR A 67 6.84 0.13 6.71
N LEU A 68 5.95 1.10 6.43
CA LEU A 68 6.33 2.50 6.19
C LEU A 68 6.16 3.42 7.42
N ILE A 69 5.78 2.88 8.58
CA ILE A 69 5.70 3.61 9.86
C ILE A 69 7.02 3.45 10.60
#